data_AF-A0A7S1TBD3-F1
#
_entry.id   AF-A0A7S1TBD3-F1
#
_cell.length_a   1.000
_cell.length_b   1.000
_cell.length_c   1.000
_cell.angle_alpha   90.00
_cell.angle_beta   90.00
_cell.angle_gamma   90.00
#
_symmetry.space_group_name_H-M   'P 1'
#
loop_
_entity.id
_entity.type
_entity.pdbx_description
1 polymer ?
#
loop_
_entity_poly.entity_id
_entity_poly.type
_entity_poly.pdbx_seq_one_letter_code
_entity_poly.pdbx_strand_id
1 'polypeptide(L)'
;MALFEYGTAGFRDHADLMDEVVYRCGLVAALRSCSLSGSTVGLMITASHNPVEENGVKLVEPDGSMLVAEWEAIANRLVNVDASEVDAVVRELTDGGIIPRGDDQTESSDIERDATQSAAAEGRNRTLQRAKIVIGRDTRPSSLRLKEQACLGARQQFGGELVIEDIDVCTTPTLHWCVKNQESSMEVYLEALHDAYGDLVLSQEHNDHAAQSIWVDCANGVGTKAMEAVERWELTSIRLFNVGEGDLNLQCGADFVQKHAHLPIHVPQVPSGDLIASLDGDADRVVFYYLDVDRGFHLLDGDKIATLFTVRVSELLEQACLQDRITLGVVQTAYANGASTAFLTSRGLKVVCTRTGVKYLESEARKFDIGIYFEANGHGTVLFSSNAILAIEDGSPSEPESVTHAKKELVKLSRLANQAIGDGVADLLLVDIILRQKKWAAEQWDQLYRPLPSRQLKVDVRNRSLVETEDMDRRIRSPVGLQMAIDDILQKACLPQARCFVRPSGTEDVVRIYVEADSSQERLDELAQDVAAAVTSVVGN
;
A
#
# COMPACT_ATOMS: atom_id res chain seq x y z
N MET A 1 15.48 26.65 -2.25
CA MET A 1 14.91 25.44 -2.89
C MET A 1 13.85 24.90 -1.96
N ALA A 2 12.74 24.36 -2.47
CA ALA A 2 11.83 23.61 -1.61
C ALA A 2 12.57 22.37 -1.09
N LEU A 3 12.38 22.03 0.17
CA LEU A 3 12.96 20.82 0.75
C LEU A 3 12.10 19.61 0.34
N PHE A 4 12.73 18.49 0.03
CA PHE A 4 12.04 17.23 -0.20
C PHE A 4 11.63 16.62 1.13
N GLU A 5 10.42 16.07 1.21
CA GLU A 5 9.90 15.41 2.41
C GLU A 5 9.54 13.96 2.10
N TYR A 6 10.02 13.04 2.94
CA TYR A 6 9.69 11.62 2.91
C TYR A 6 8.27 11.47 3.44
N GLY A 7 7.31 11.36 2.54
CA GLY A 7 5.90 11.22 2.89
C GLY A 7 5.54 9.79 3.28
N THR A 8 4.23 9.53 3.38
CA THR A 8 3.68 8.20 3.70
C THR A 8 4.14 7.11 2.73
N ALA A 9 4.48 7.49 1.49
CA ALA A 9 4.86 6.59 0.41
C ALA A 9 6.19 7.00 -0.26
N GLY A 10 7.14 7.51 0.53
CA GLY A 10 8.48 7.88 0.09
C GLY A 10 8.58 9.31 -0.45
N PHE A 11 9.68 9.59 -1.15
CA PHE A 11 9.84 10.84 -1.91
C PHE A 11 9.17 10.69 -3.27
N ARG A 12 8.44 11.72 -3.69
CA ARG A 12 7.77 11.77 -5.01
C ARG A 12 7.76 13.21 -5.51
N ASP A 13 8.07 13.38 -6.78
CA ASP A 13 7.99 14.65 -7.50
C ASP A 13 8.06 14.38 -9.00
N HIS A 14 8.08 15.44 -9.82
CA HIS A 14 8.42 15.36 -11.22
C HIS A 14 9.76 14.65 -11.42
N ALA A 15 9.82 13.69 -12.35
CA ALA A 15 10.96 12.78 -12.48
C ALA A 15 12.31 13.47 -12.74
N ASP A 16 12.30 14.66 -13.34
CA ASP A 16 13.49 15.48 -13.60
C ASP A 16 14.16 16.03 -12.32
N LEU A 17 13.43 16.08 -11.20
CA LEU A 17 13.94 16.53 -9.91
C LEU A 17 14.46 15.39 -9.04
N MET A 18 14.25 14.13 -9.47
CA MET A 18 14.43 12.96 -8.62
C MET A 18 15.83 12.33 -8.68
N ASP A 19 16.70 12.72 -9.61
CA ASP A 19 18.01 12.06 -9.80
C ASP A 19 18.87 12.08 -8.53
N GLU A 20 19.08 13.25 -7.93
CA GLU A 20 19.86 13.40 -6.69
C GLU A 20 19.11 12.81 -5.48
N VAL A 21 17.79 12.96 -5.41
CA VAL A 21 16.96 12.40 -4.32
C VAL A 21 17.11 10.87 -4.27
N VAL A 22 17.00 10.22 -5.42
CA VAL A 22 17.09 8.76 -5.55
C VAL A 22 18.54 8.29 -5.34
N TYR A 23 19.54 9.05 -5.80
CA TYR A 23 20.94 8.82 -5.46
C TYR A 23 21.13 8.78 -3.94
N ARG A 24 20.66 9.79 -3.21
CA ARG A 24 20.74 9.83 -1.75
C ARG A 24 19.96 8.70 -1.09
N CYS A 25 18.82 8.30 -1.62
CA CYS A 25 18.06 7.15 -1.11
C CYS A 25 18.80 5.82 -1.28
N GLY A 26 19.60 5.65 -2.33
CA GLY A 26 20.52 4.53 -2.47
C GLY A 26 21.52 4.44 -1.31
N LEU A 27 22.12 5.59 -0.93
CA LEU A 27 22.99 5.68 0.24
C LEU A 27 22.22 5.35 1.53
N VAL A 28 21.02 5.90 1.72
CA VAL A 28 20.17 5.62 2.89
C VAL A 28 19.88 4.12 3.03
N ALA A 29 19.52 3.44 1.94
CA ALA A 29 19.24 2.00 1.94
C ALA A 29 20.47 1.18 2.39
N ALA A 30 21.65 1.56 1.89
CA ALA A 30 22.91 0.90 2.24
C ALA A 30 23.26 1.11 3.71
N LEU A 31 23.12 2.34 4.22
CA LEU A 31 23.29 2.66 5.63
C LEU A 31 22.28 1.91 6.52
N ARG A 32 21.02 1.82 6.08
CA ARG A 32 19.96 1.09 6.81
C ARG A 32 20.33 -0.38 6.95
N SER A 33 20.74 -1.01 5.86
CA SER A 33 21.20 -2.40 5.88
C SER A 33 22.39 -2.58 6.84
N CYS A 34 23.38 -1.69 6.82
CA CYS A 34 24.48 -1.72 7.80
C CYS A 34 24.02 -1.59 9.25
N SER A 35 23.09 -0.68 9.54
CA SER A 35 22.53 -0.51 10.90
C SER A 35 21.81 -1.77 11.40
N LEU A 36 21.37 -2.62 10.48
CA LEU A 36 20.68 -3.88 10.73
C LEU A 36 21.58 -5.09 10.48
N SER A 37 22.89 -4.95 10.69
CA SER A 37 23.87 -6.03 10.57
C SER A 37 23.90 -6.71 9.20
N GLY A 38 23.64 -5.97 8.13
CA GLY A 38 23.62 -6.46 6.75
C GLY A 38 22.31 -7.12 6.33
N SER A 39 21.22 -6.93 7.09
CA SER A 39 19.88 -7.38 6.70
C SER A 39 19.45 -6.75 5.36
N THR A 40 18.68 -7.49 4.56
CA THR A 40 18.18 -7.01 3.26
C THR A 40 17.25 -5.80 3.44
N VAL A 41 17.55 -4.71 2.72
CA VAL A 41 16.68 -3.52 2.64
C VAL A 41 16.21 -3.35 1.21
N GLY A 42 14.93 -3.03 1.02
CA GLY A 42 14.37 -2.81 -0.31
C GLY A 42 14.40 -1.35 -0.76
N LEU A 43 14.44 -1.15 -2.07
CA LEU A 43 14.26 0.16 -2.70
C LEU A 43 13.36 0.02 -3.93
N MET A 44 12.18 0.64 -3.89
CA MET A 44 11.21 0.62 -4.99
C MET A 44 11.18 1.97 -5.70
N ILE A 45 11.46 1.98 -7.01
CA ILE A 45 11.29 3.16 -7.86
C ILE A 45 9.91 3.16 -8.50
N THR A 46 9.04 4.04 -8.01
CA THR A 46 7.69 4.22 -8.54
C THR A 46 7.02 5.47 -7.95
N ALA A 47 6.08 6.05 -8.70
CA ALA A 47 5.08 6.96 -8.16
C ALA A 47 3.63 6.40 -8.21
N SER A 48 3.45 5.09 -8.33
CA SER A 48 2.13 4.44 -8.18
C SER A 48 1.08 5.07 -9.12
N HIS A 49 -0.05 5.55 -8.59
CA HIS A 49 -1.15 6.20 -9.30
C HIS A 49 -0.86 7.60 -9.89
N ASN A 50 0.30 8.20 -9.62
CA ASN A 50 0.63 9.54 -10.12
C ASN A 50 0.77 9.57 -11.67
N PRO A 51 0.65 10.75 -12.32
CA PRO A 51 0.89 10.92 -13.76
C PRO A 51 2.28 10.45 -14.21
N VAL A 52 2.45 10.05 -15.47
CA VAL A 52 3.66 9.36 -16.00
C VAL A 52 4.94 10.18 -15.87
N GLU A 53 4.84 11.51 -15.88
CA GLU A 53 5.95 12.47 -15.74
C GLU A 53 6.54 12.55 -14.31
N GLU A 54 5.80 12.08 -13.31
CA GLU A 54 6.28 11.98 -11.94
C GLU A 54 7.02 10.65 -11.71
N ASN A 55 7.85 10.59 -10.67
CA ASN A 55 8.41 9.34 -10.18
C ASN A 55 8.74 9.47 -8.68
N GLY A 56 9.18 8.38 -8.07
CA GLY A 56 9.41 8.33 -6.63
C GLY A 56 10.33 7.21 -6.21
N VAL A 57 10.64 7.21 -4.92
CA VAL A 57 11.40 6.14 -4.27
C VAL A 57 10.83 5.83 -2.89
N LYS A 58 10.51 4.55 -2.66
CA LYS A 58 10.12 3.99 -1.36
C LYS A 58 11.27 3.11 -0.84
N LEU A 59 11.49 3.11 0.47
CA LEU A 59 12.44 2.21 1.14
C LEU A 59 11.65 1.19 1.97
N VAL A 60 12.13 -0.05 1.98
CA VAL A 60 11.45 -1.20 2.57
C VAL A 60 12.34 -1.85 3.62
N GLU A 61 11.77 -2.08 4.81
CA GLU A 61 12.42 -2.75 5.93
C GLU A 61 12.58 -4.26 5.68
N PRO A 62 13.48 -4.96 6.39
CA PRO A 62 13.71 -6.39 6.16
C PRO A 62 12.50 -7.30 6.38
N ASP A 63 11.50 -6.85 7.14
CA ASP A 63 10.26 -7.60 7.34
C ASP A 63 9.20 -7.35 6.25
N GLY A 64 9.55 -6.54 5.25
CA GLY A 64 8.69 -6.13 4.14
C GLY A 64 7.84 -4.90 4.44
N SER A 65 7.88 -4.33 5.65
CA SER A 65 7.15 -3.11 5.98
C SER A 65 7.83 -1.86 5.39
N MET A 66 7.13 -0.73 5.45
CA MET A 66 7.70 0.55 5.02
C MET A 66 8.77 1.07 5.99
N LEU A 67 9.69 1.90 5.50
CA LEU A 67 10.73 2.55 6.32
C LEU A 67 10.18 3.16 7.63
N VAL A 68 10.87 2.88 8.74
CA VAL A 68 10.50 3.39 10.07
C VAL A 68 10.73 4.90 10.20
N ALA A 69 9.92 5.56 11.04
CA ALA A 69 9.88 7.02 11.18
C ALA A 69 11.23 7.65 11.54
N GLU A 70 12.02 6.99 12.39
CA GLU A 70 13.37 7.47 12.76
C GLU A 70 14.29 7.57 11.53
N TRP A 71 14.12 6.67 10.57
CA TRP A 71 14.91 6.63 9.34
C TRP A 71 14.35 7.52 8.23
N GLU A 72 13.06 7.85 8.25
CA GLU A 72 12.51 8.91 7.39
C GLU A 72 13.19 10.25 7.68
N ALA A 73 13.41 10.57 8.97
CA ALA A 73 14.11 11.79 9.36
C ALA A 73 15.57 11.81 8.87
N ILE A 74 16.26 10.66 8.91
CA ILE A 74 17.61 10.51 8.35
C ILE A 74 17.60 10.66 6.83
N ALA A 75 16.62 10.06 6.14
CA ALA A 75 16.45 10.19 4.70
C ALA A 75 16.21 11.64 4.29
N ASN A 76 15.29 12.33 4.98
CA ASN A 76 15.03 13.77 4.81
C ASN A 76 16.30 14.59 4.98
N ARG A 77 17.08 14.32 6.02
CA ARG A 77 18.34 15.03 6.24
C ARG A 77 19.31 14.78 5.09
N LEU A 78 19.57 13.54 4.72
CA LEU A 78 20.55 13.17 3.69
C LEU A 78 20.18 13.67 2.28
N VAL A 79 18.89 13.73 1.96
CA VAL A 79 18.39 14.24 0.68
C VAL A 79 18.54 15.76 0.57
N ASN A 80 18.42 16.49 1.68
CA ASN A 80 18.34 17.95 1.66
C ASN A 80 19.64 18.68 2.06
N VAL A 81 20.66 18.00 2.58
CA VAL A 81 21.96 18.63 2.88
C VAL A 81 22.76 18.91 1.61
N ASP A 82 23.66 19.89 1.67
CA ASP A 82 24.60 20.14 0.59
C ASP A 82 25.50 18.92 0.36
N ALA A 83 25.88 18.69 -0.90
CA ALA A 83 26.68 17.51 -1.26
C ALA A 83 28.00 17.40 -0.49
N SER A 84 28.59 18.53 -0.10
CA SER A 84 29.80 18.61 0.72
C SER A 84 29.60 18.19 2.18
N GLU A 85 28.37 18.17 2.68
CA GLU A 85 28.05 17.87 4.07
C GLU A 85 27.68 16.40 4.31
N VAL A 86 27.45 15.63 3.24
CA VAL A 86 26.99 14.24 3.36
C VAL A 86 27.97 13.37 4.14
N ASP A 87 29.28 13.49 3.88
CA ASP A 87 30.30 12.75 4.61
C ASP A 87 30.33 13.14 6.11
N ALA A 88 29.94 14.37 6.44
CA ALA A 88 29.81 14.80 7.84
C ALA A 88 28.59 14.16 8.50
N VAL A 89 27.44 14.11 7.81
CA VAL A 89 26.24 13.43 8.29
C VAL A 89 26.50 11.94 8.52
N VAL A 90 27.13 11.25 7.55
CA VAL A 90 27.45 9.82 7.68
C VAL A 90 28.38 9.57 8.86
N ARG A 91 29.43 10.40 9.04
CA ARG A 91 30.32 10.30 10.21
C ARG A 91 29.57 10.49 11.53
N GLU A 92 28.64 11.45 11.61
CA GLU A 92 27.82 11.65 12.79
C GLU A 92 26.96 10.41 13.12
N LEU A 93 26.36 9.78 12.11
CA LEU A 93 25.57 8.56 12.31
C LEU A 93 26.45 7.39 12.80
N THR A 94 27.69 7.28 12.31
CA THR A 94 28.66 6.28 12.75
C THR A 94 29.18 6.57 14.17
N ASP A 95 29.56 7.81 14.47
CA ASP A 95 30.07 8.22 15.79
C ASP A 95 28.98 8.17 16.87
N GLY A 96 27.73 8.42 16.49
CA GLY A 96 26.55 8.26 17.33
C GLY A 96 26.12 6.80 17.53
N GLY A 97 26.79 5.83 16.88
CA GLY A 97 26.51 4.40 17.02
C GLY A 97 25.25 3.92 16.32
N ILE A 98 24.62 4.75 15.48
CA ILE A 98 23.47 4.35 14.63
C ILE A 98 23.97 3.40 13.53
N ILE A 99 25.15 3.69 12.99
CA ILE A 99 25.85 2.83 12.02
C ILE A 99 27.05 2.19 12.72
N PRO A 100 27.20 0.86 12.71
CA PRO A 100 28.36 0.23 13.32
C PRO A 100 29.65 0.67 12.61
N ARG A 101 30.70 0.93 13.39
CA ARG A 101 32.06 1.10 12.84
C ARG A 101 32.54 -0.25 12.33
N GLY A 102 33.18 -0.26 11.17
CA GLY A 102 33.85 -1.45 10.69
C GLY A 102 34.99 -1.88 11.61
N ASP A 103 35.22 -3.18 11.73
CA ASP A 103 36.37 -3.71 12.46
C ASP A 103 37.66 -3.26 11.77
N ASP A 104 38.43 -2.37 12.41
CA ASP A 104 39.82 -2.09 12.07
C ASP A 104 40.68 -3.32 12.44
N GLN A 105 40.60 -4.39 11.65
CA GLN A 105 41.60 -5.46 11.67
C GLN A 105 42.65 -5.25 10.56
N THR A 106 43.31 -4.09 10.59
CA THR A 106 44.68 -3.96 10.08
C THR A 106 45.46 -2.93 10.91
N GLU A 107 45.64 -3.20 12.20
CA GLU A 107 46.82 -2.69 12.90
C GLU A 107 48.04 -3.44 12.34
N SER A 108 48.78 -2.74 11.48
CA SER A 108 50.24 -2.74 11.38
C SER A 108 50.99 -4.01 11.82
N SER A 109 51.40 -4.83 10.84
CA SER A 109 52.76 -5.39 10.88
C SER A 109 53.64 -4.57 9.95
N ASP A 110 54.49 -3.76 10.56
CA ASP A 110 55.63 -3.00 10.03
C ASP A 110 56.07 -3.33 8.60
N ILE A 111 55.76 -2.44 7.64
CA ILE A 111 56.60 -2.22 6.46
C ILE A 111 56.63 -0.71 6.20
N GLU A 112 57.78 -0.09 6.48
CA GLU A 112 58.15 1.23 6.00
C GLU A 112 57.89 1.33 4.49
N ARG A 113 56.97 2.22 4.08
CA ARG A 113 56.87 2.65 2.69
C ARG A 113 56.94 4.18 2.60
N ASP A 114 57.91 4.54 1.78
CA ASP A 114 58.43 5.84 1.38
C ASP A 114 57.40 6.96 1.24
N ALA A 115 57.78 8.13 1.75
CA ALA A 115 57.01 9.36 1.74
C ALA A 115 57.14 10.08 0.40
N THR A 116 56.42 9.64 -0.65
CA THR A 116 56.18 10.46 -1.85
C THR A 116 54.98 9.94 -2.66
N GLN A 117 53.77 10.02 -2.08
CA GLN A 117 52.48 10.03 -2.81
C GLN A 117 51.29 10.28 -1.86
N SER A 118 51.35 11.30 -0.99
CA SER A 118 50.20 11.77 -0.21
C SER A 118 49.76 13.13 -0.73
N ALA A 119 48.55 13.17 -1.30
CA ALA A 119 47.70 14.37 -1.47
C ALA A 119 46.31 14.09 -2.07
N ALA A 120 45.96 12.86 -2.50
CA ALA A 120 44.66 12.59 -3.13
C ALA A 120 43.84 11.42 -2.54
N ALA A 121 44.30 10.81 -1.43
CA ALA A 121 43.67 9.62 -0.85
C ALA A 121 43.25 9.77 0.63
N GLU A 122 43.51 10.92 1.26
CA GLU A 122 43.09 11.21 2.63
C GLU A 122 41.69 11.83 2.61
N GLY A 123 40.65 11.04 2.88
CA GLY A 123 39.29 11.57 3.06
C GLY A 123 38.13 10.57 2.94
N ARG A 124 38.32 9.38 2.36
CA ARG A 124 37.24 8.39 2.24
C ARG A 124 37.30 7.40 3.39
N ASN A 125 36.64 7.76 4.50
CA ASN A 125 36.43 6.86 5.62
C ASN A 125 35.49 5.73 5.15
N ARG A 126 36.07 4.59 4.74
CA ARG A 126 35.37 3.42 4.20
C ARG A 126 34.81 2.58 5.35
N THR A 127 33.84 3.14 6.07
CA THR A 127 33.36 2.65 7.38
C THR A 127 32.36 1.51 7.33
N LEU A 128 31.79 1.20 6.16
CA LEU A 128 30.68 0.24 6.01
C LEU A 128 31.18 -1.15 5.60
N GLN A 129 30.89 -2.17 6.43
CA GLN A 129 31.40 -3.53 6.26
C GLN A 129 30.53 -4.42 5.38
N ARG A 130 29.21 -4.43 5.60
CA ARG A 130 28.27 -5.28 4.86
C ARG A 130 26.91 -4.63 4.69
N ALA A 131 26.39 -4.61 3.47
CA ALA A 131 24.98 -4.33 3.18
C ALA A 131 24.45 -5.22 2.06
N LYS A 132 23.15 -5.48 2.14
CA LYS A 132 22.38 -6.14 1.08
C LYS A 132 21.15 -5.30 0.75
N ILE A 133 21.00 -4.94 -0.52
CA ILE A 133 19.88 -4.18 -1.06
C ILE A 133 19.20 -5.00 -2.14
N VAL A 134 17.88 -5.04 -2.12
CA VAL A 134 17.07 -5.51 -3.25
C VAL A 134 16.39 -4.30 -3.88
N ILE A 135 16.55 -4.13 -5.20
CA ILE A 135 16.00 -2.98 -5.92
C ILE A 135 15.03 -3.43 -7.01
N GLY A 136 13.96 -2.67 -7.18
CA GLY A 136 12.96 -2.87 -8.21
C GLY A 136 12.38 -1.55 -8.71
N ARG A 137 11.70 -1.59 -9.85
CA ARG A 137 11.09 -0.42 -10.46
C ARG A 137 9.82 -0.74 -11.25
N ASP A 138 8.97 0.26 -11.40
CA ASP A 138 7.83 0.20 -12.32
C ASP A 138 8.24 0.46 -13.80
N THR A 139 7.23 0.64 -14.65
CA THR A 139 7.36 0.84 -16.10
C THR A 139 7.54 2.30 -16.54
N ARG A 140 7.66 3.27 -15.62
CA ARG A 140 7.83 4.69 -16.02
C ARG A 140 9.11 4.86 -16.84
N PRO A 141 9.12 5.76 -17.86
CA PRO A 141 10.31 5.97 -18.68
C PRO A 141 11.55 6.40 -17.89
N SER A 142 11.37 7.17 -16.81
CA SER A 142 12.45 7.64 -15.94
C SER A 142 12.98 6.58 -14.97
N SER A 143 12.25 5.48 -14.76
CA SER A 143 12.55 4.51 -13.70
C SER A 143 13.89 3.79 -13.89
N LEU A 144 14.30 3.50 -15.12
CA LEU A 144 15.61 2.88 -15.38
C LEU A 144 16.77 3.79 -14.94
N ARG A 145 16.73 5.06 -15.37
CA ARG A 145 17.73 6.07 -14.97
C ARG A 145 17.77 6.25 -13.45
N LEU A 146 16.61 6.34 -12.80
CA LEU A 146 16.54 6.53 -11.35
C LEU A 146 17.06 5.31 -10.57
N LYS A 147 16.76 4.10 -11.05
CA LYS A 147 17.35 2.87 -10.50
C LYS A 147 18.88 2.91 -10.56
N GLU A 148 19.46 3.37 -11.68
CA GLU A 148 20.90 3.54 -11.81
C GLU A 148 21.45 4.57 -10.81
N GLN A 149 20.74 5.68 -10.56
CA GLN A 149 21.12 6.65 -9.53
C GLN A 149 21.13 6.04 -8.13
N ALA A 150 20.11 5.28 -7.75
CA ALA A 150 20.07 4.57 -6.47
C ALA A 150 21.27 3.61 -6.32
N CYS A 151 21.56 2.85 -7.38
CA CYS A 151 22.72 1.97 -7.47
C CYS A 151 24.06 2.70 -7.30
N LEU A 152 24.21 3.91 -7.85
CA LEU A 152 25.41 4.73 -7.69
C LEU A 152 25.53 5.28 -6.27
N GLY A 153 24.43 5.76 -5.70
CA GLY A 153 24.40 6.30 -4.34
C GLY A 153 24.67 5.27 -3.26
N ALA A 154 24.13 4.06 -3.41
CA ALA A 154 24.41 2.93 -2.51
C ALA A 154 25.92 2.60 -2.45
N ARG A 155 26.63 2.78 -3.57
CA ARG A 155 28.08 2.54 -3.68
C ARG A 155 28.93 3.70 -3.18
N GLN A 156 28.36 4.89 -2.93
CA GLN A 156 29.11 6.12 -2.65
C GLN A 156 30.09 5.99 -1.47
N GLN A 157 29.62 5.42 -0.35
CA GLN A 157 30.35 5.34 0.92
C GLN A 157 30.89 3.93 1.22
N PHE A 158 30.75 2.98 0.30
CA PHE A 158 31.07 1.60 0.55
C PHE A 158 32.54 1.28 0.28
N GLY A 159 33.18 0.66 1.27
CA GLY A 159 34.51 0.07 1.13
C GLY A 159 34.60 -1.41 1.46
N GLY A 160 33.53 -2.02 2.00
CA GLY A 160 33.37 -3.45 2.26
C GLY A 160 32.46 -4.15 1.24
N GLU A 161 31.73 -5.18 1.69
CA GLU A 161 30.85 -5.99 0.85
C GLU A 161 29.47 -5.32 0.68
N LEU A 162 29.13 -4.93 -0.55
CA LEU A 162 27.80 -4.44 -0.90
C LEU A 162 27.19 -5.38 -1.95
N VAL A 163 26.09 -6.02 -1.59
CA VAL A 163 25.26 -6.80 -2.51
C VAL A 163 24.07 -5.96 -2.94
N ILE A 164 23.90 -5.79 -4.25
CA ILE A 164 22.69 -5.21 -4.84
C ILE A 164 22.10 -6.27 -5.76
N GLU A 165 20.95 -6.80 -5.36
CA GLU A 165 20.14 -7.70 -6.17
C GLU A 165 19.06 -6.88 -6.89
N ASP A 166 18.99 -7.01 -8.22
CA ASP A 166 18.13 -6.20 -9.07
C ASP A 166 17.02 -7.07 -9.68
N ILE A 167 15.79 -6.88 -9.23
CA ILE A 167 14.59 -7.52 -9.82
C ILE A 167 14.26 -6.86 -11.18
N ASP A 168 14.81 -5.67 -11.43
CA ASP A 168 14.48 -4.76 -12.51
C ASP A 168 13.00 -4.37 -12.50
N VAL A 169 12.19 -4.88 -13.44
CA VAL A 169 10.80 -4.46 -13.57
C VAL A 169 9.90 -5.32 -12.69
N CYS A 170 9.37 -4.76 -11.61
CA CYS A 170 8.43 -5.45 -10.73
C CYS A 170 7.30 -4.58 -10.18
N THR A 171 6.25 -5.24 -9.65
CA THR A 171 5.22 -4.54 -8.88
C THR A 171 5.79 -4.14 -7.52
N THR A 172 5.18 -3.13 -6.87
CA THR A 172 5.55 -2.77 -5.49
C THR A 172 5.42 -3.97 -4.54
N PRO A 173 4.31 -4.73 -4.55
CA PRO A 173 4.15 -5.88 -3.66
C PRO A 173 5.18 -6.99 -3.87
N THR A 174 5.60 -7.25 -5.11
CA THR A 174 6.68 -8.23 -5.40
C THR A 174 7.97 -7.83 -4.70
N LEU A 175 8.40 -6.57 -4.77
CA LEU A 175 9.61 -6.13 -4.09
C LEU A 175 9.51 -6.34 -2.57
N HIS A 176 8.39 -5.92 -1.97
CA HIS A 176 8.16 -6.06 -0.54
C HIS A 176 8.17 -7.53 -0.09
N TRP A 177 7.53 -8.40 -0.86
CA TRP A 177 7.55 -9.85 -0.62
C TRP A 177 8.96 -10.42 -0.74
N CYS A 178 9.70 -10.04 -1.79
CA CYS A 178 11.07 -10.48 -2.00
C CYS A 178 11.99 -10.09 -0.84
N VAL A 179 11.92 -8.84 -0.37
CA VAL A 179 12.70 -8.37 0.79
C VAL A 179 12.39 -9.20 2.03
N LYS A 180 11.11 -9.36 2.36
CA LYS A 180 10.63 -10.14 3.52
C LYS A 180 11.13 -11.60 3.49
N ASN A 181 11.11 -12.21 2.31
CA ASN A 181 11.46 -13.62 2.12
C ASN A 181 12.92 -13.83 1.70
N GLN A 182 13.74 -12.78 1.67
CA GLN A 182 15.14 -12.81 1.23
C GLN A 182 15.34 -13.32 -0.21
N GLU A 183 14.36 -13.07 -1.06
CA GLU A 183 14.34 -13.38 -2.49
C GLU A 183 14.60 -12.13 -3.33
N SER A 184 14.78 -12.31 -4.64
CA SER A 184 15.00 -11.20 -5.59
C SER A 184 14.50 -11.51 -7.00
N SER A 185 13.42 -12.29 -7.13
CA SER A 185 12.84 -12.69 -8.42
C SER A 185 11.32 -12.59 -8.38
N MET A 186 10.75 -11.94 -9.40
CA MET A 186 9.30 -11.92 -9.59
C MET A 186 8.76 -13.31 -9.88
N GLU A 187 9.49 -14.13 -10.63
CA GLU A 187 9.09 -15.49 -10.99
C GLU A 187 8.90 -16.35 -9.74
N VAL A 188 9.84 -16.27 -8.77
CA VAL A 188 9.72 -16.98 -7.48
C VAL A 188 8.50 -16.50 -6.69
N TYR A 189 8.23 -15.19 -6.67
CA TYR A 189 7.00 -14.66 -6.06
C TYR A 189 5.74 -15.18 -6.74
N LEU A 190 5.69 -15.20 -8.08
CA LEU A 190 4.54 -15.68 -8.85
C LEU A 190 4.32 -17.18 -8.68
N GLU A 191 5.38 -17.98 -8.56
CA GLU A 191 5.30 -19.40 -8.22
C GLU A 191 4.70 -19.60 -6.83
N ALA A 192 5.17 -18.86 -5.82
CA ALA A 192 4.61 -18.92 -4.48
C ALA A 192 3.12 -18.52 -4.46
N LEU A 193 2.75 -17.50 -5.23
CA LEU A 193 1.36 -17.04 -5.37
C LEU A 193 0.48 -18.07 -6.09
N HIS A 194 1.00 -18.67 -7.17
CA HIS A 194 0.35 -19.76 -7.91
C HIS A 194 0.05 -20.95 -6.99
N ASP A 195 1.03 -21.38 -6.21
CA ASP A 195 0.90 -22.54 -5.33
C ASP A 195 -0.10 -22.27 -4.20
N ALA A 196 -0.02 -21.09 -3.57
CA ALA A 196 -0.97 -20.68 -2.53
C ALA A 196 -2.41 -20.60 -3.06
N TYR A 197 -2.58 -20.08 -4.28
CA TYR A 197 -3.89 -20.00 -4.94
C TYR A 197 -4.40 -21.39 -5.34
N GLY A 198 -3.54 -22.23 -5.93
CA GLY A 198 -3.87 -23.60 -6.33
C GLY A 198 -4.29 -24.49 -5.17
N ASP A 199 -3.63 -24.38 -4.02
CA ASP A 199 -3.99 -25.10 -2.79
C ASP A 199 -5.42 -24.81 -2.31
N LEU A 200 -5.90 -23.58 -2.53
CA LEU A 200 -7.27 -23.19 -2.20
C LEU A 200 -8.27 -23.70 -3.25
N VAL A 201 -7.97 -23.54 -4.54
CA VAL A 201 -8.84 -24.02 -5.63
C VAL A 201 -9.05 -25.53 -5.56
N LEU A 202 -7.98 -26.30 -5.36
CA LEU A 202 -8.02 -27.77 -5.33
C LEU A 202 -8.70 -28.33 -4.08
N SER A 203 -8.88 -27.53 -3.04
CA SER A 203 -9.50 -27.97 -1.79
C SER A 203 -11.02 -27.84 -1.73
N GLN A 204 -11.63 -27.32 -2.79
CA GLN A 204 -13.09 -27.24 -2.88
C GLN A 204 -13.68 -28.63 -3.15
N GLU A 205 -14.57 -29.10 -2.27
CA GLU A 205 -15.08 -30.48 -2.32
C GLU A 205 -15.90 -30.81 -3.58
N HIS A 206 -16.34 -29.82 -4.35
CA HIS A 206 -17.05 -30.02 -5.62
C HIS A 206 -16.67 -28.89 -6.58
N ASN A 207 -15.74 -29.17 -7.50
CA ASN A 207 -15.23 -28.25 -8.52
C ASN A 207 -16.25 -27.99 -9.66
N ASP A 208 -17.55 -28.10 -9.36
CA ASP A 208 -18.65 -28.06 -10.35
C ASP A 208 -18.96 -26.65 -10.85
N HIS A 209 -18.35 -25.61 -10.26
CA HIS A 209 -18.49 -24.24 -10.72
C HIS A 209 -17.24 -23.80 -11.46
N ALA A 210 -17.40 -23.49 -12.75
CA ALA A 210 -16.36 -22.86 -13.54
C ALA A 210 -15.93 -21.54 -12.87
N ALA A 211 -14.63 -21.24 -12.97
CA ALA A 211 -14.08 -19.95 -12.60
C ALA A 211 -14.96 -18.80 -13.11
N GLN A 212 -15.34 -17.87 -12.23
CA GLN A 212 -15.99 -16.64 -12.68
C GLN A 212 -15.01 -15.91 -13.59
N SER A 213 -15.48 -15.41 -14.73
CA SER A 213 -14.65 -14.57 -15.57
C SER A 213 -14.44 -13.21 -14.90
N ILE A 214 -13.18 -12.83 -14.69
CA ILE A 214 -12.79 -11.53 -14.14
C ILE A 214 -12.05 -10.76 -15.22
N TRP A 215 -12.53 -9.56 -15.53
CA TRP A 215 -11.89 -8.65 -16.48
C TRP A 215 -11.00 -7.68 -15.72
N VAL A 216 -9.74 -7.55 -16.09
CA VAL A 216 -8.75 -6.80 -15.31
C VAL A 216 -8.13 -5.69 -16.14
N ASP A 217 -8.37 -4.46 -15.71
CA ASP A 217 -7.69 -3.26 -16.16
C ASP A 217 -6.33 -3.16 -15.45
N CYS A 218 -5.26 -3.32 -16.22
CA CYS A 218 -3.89 -3.28 -15.72
C CYS A 218 -3.29 -1.86 -15.68
N ALA A 219 -4.10 -0.82 -15.90
CA ALA A 219 -3.72 0.60 -15.84
C ALA A 219 -2.56 1.02 -16.76
N ASN A 220 -2.24 0.19 -17.76
CA ASN A 220 -1.00 0.26 -18.54
C ASN A 220 0.28 0.22 -17.68
N GLY A 221 0.17 -0.31 -16.46
CA GLY A 221 1.22 -0.36 -15.45
C GLY A 221 1.99 -1.66 -15.39
N VAL A 222 2.91 -1.73 -14.44
CA VAL A 222 3.79 -2.91 -14.24
C VAL A 222 3.02 -4.15 -13.79
N GLY A 223 1.84 -3.96 -13.20
CA GLY A 223 0.89 -5.05 -12.88
C GLY A 223 0.57 -5.95 -14.06
N THR A 224 0.65 -5.45 -15.29
CA THR A 224 0.50 -6.24 -16.52
C THR A 224 1.37 -7.50 -16.51
N LYS A 225 2.64 -7.41 -16.10
CA LYS A 225 3.56 -8.55 -16.11
C LYS A 225 3.12 -9.68 -15.19
N ALA A 226 2.69 -9.33 -13.98
CA ALA A 226 2.18 -10.29 -13.02
C ALA A 226 0.85 -10.89 -13.53
N MET A 227 -0.05 -10.04 -14.03
CA MET A 227 -1.36 -10.48 -14.50
C MET A 227 -1.30 -11.34 -15.77
N GLU A 228 -0.36 -11.12 -16.68
CA GLU A 228 -0.12 -12.01 -17.83
C GLU A 228 0.31 -13.41 -17.39
N ALA A 229 1.04 -13.54 -16.28
CA ALA A 229 1.34 -14.85 -15.71
C ALA A 229 0.08 -15.49 -15.12
N VAL A 230 -0.71 -14.71 -14.37
CA VAL A 230 -1.97 -15.16 -13.76
C VAL A 230 -3.01 -15.58 -14.82
N GLU A 231 -3.13 -14.84 -15.93
CA GLU A 231 -4.04 -15.16 -17.04
C GLU A 231 -3.68 -16.51 -17.71
N ARG A 232 -2.40 -16.90 -17.69
CA ARG A 232 -1.94 -18.20 -18.21
C ARG A 232 -2.19 -19.36 -17.27
N TRP A 233 -2.54 -19.12 -16.00
CA TRP A 233 -2.83 -20.19 -15.05
C TRP A 233 -4.17 -20.85 -15.40
N GLU A 234 -4.16 -22.17 -15.60
CA GLU A 234 -5.37 -22.96 -15.91
C GLU A 234 -6.44 -22.90 -14.80
N LEU A 235 -6.07 -22.40 -13.62
CA LEU A 235 -6.93 -22.27 -12.44
C LEU A 235 -7.79 -20.98 -12.44
N THR A 236 -7.52 -20.04 -13.35
CA THR A 236 -8.20 -18.74 -13.42
C THR A 236 -9.04 -18.60 -14.70
N SER A 237 -9.98 -17.66 -14.69
CA SER A 237 -10.67 -17.18 -15.90
C SER A 237 -10.50 -15.67 -16.00
N ILE A 238 -9.25 -15.23 -16.02
CA ILE A 238 -8.91 -13.80 -16.07
C ILE A 238 -8.77 -13.36 -17.52
N ARG A 239 -9.16 -12.11 -17.81
CA ARG A 239 -9.00 -11.46 -19.12
C ARG A 239 -8.47 -10.06 -18.92
N LEU A 240 -7.40 -9.70 -19.62
CA LEU A 240 -6.72 -8.43 -19.39
C LEU A 240 -7.08 -7.35 -20.41
N PHE A 241 -7.04 -6.09 -19.98
CA PHE A 241 -7.06 -4.90 -20.85
C PHE A 241 -6.24 -3.75 -20.24
N ASN A 242 -5.92 -2.74 -21.04
CA ASN A 242 -4.94 -1.68 -20.69
C ASN A 242 -3.61 -2.29 -20.21
N VAL A 243 -2.99 -3.11 -21.08
CA VAL A 243 -1.81 -3.94 -20.80
C VAL A 243 -0.50 -3.30 -21.29
N GLY A 244 -0.38 -1.98 -21.20
CA GLY A 244 0.89 -1.27 -21.45
C GLY A 244 1.03 -0.69 -22.87
N GLU A 245 -0.03 -0.72 -23.68
CA GLU A 245 -0.05 -0.06 -25.00
C GLU A 245 -0.39 1.43 -24.93
N GLY A 246 -1.05 1.88 -23.84
CA GLY A 246 -1.42 3.27 -23.59
C GLY A 246 -0.60 3.95 -22.50
N ASP A 247 -0.97 5.19 -22.18
CA ASP A 247 -0.31 5.95 -21.10
C ASP A 247 -0.69 5.38 -19.72
N LEU A 248 0.30 5.33 -18.84
CA LEU A 248 0.17 4.86 -17.46
C LEU A 248 -0.90 5.65 -16.69
N ASN A 249 -1.86 4.96 -16.09
CA ASN A 249 -2.97 5.52 -15.29
C ASN A 249 -3.86 6.54 -16.04
N LEU A 250 -3.73 6.70 -17.37
CA LEU A 250 -4.48 7.72 -18.11
C LEU A 250 -5.93 7.26 -18.32
N GLN A 251 -6.85 7.84 -17.55
CA GLN A 251 -8.29 7.50 -17.60
C GLN A 251 -8.58 6.00 -17.39
N CYS A 252 -7.68 5.33 -16.67
CA CYS A 252 -7.77 3.93 -16.28
C CYS A 252 -7.12 3.70 -14.91
N GLY A 253 -7.26 2.50 -14.39
CA GLY A 253 -6.69 2.06 -13.12
C GLY A 253 -7.53 2.41 -11.90
N ALA A 254 -7.13 1.81 -10.76
CA ALA A 254 -7.92 1.80 -9.53
C ALA A 254 -8.29 3.21 -9.04
N ASP A 255 -7.33 4.14 -9.07
CA ASP A 255 -7.53 5.52 -8.60
C ASP A 255 -8.55 6.28 -9.46
N PHE A 256 -8.50 6.10 -10.79
CA PHE A 256 -9.46 6.70 -11.72
C PHE A 256 -10.87 6.17 -11.45
N VAL A 257 -11.02 4.84 -11.39
CA VAL A 257 -12.32 4.21 -11.21
C VAL A 257 -12.94 4.57 -9.86
N GLN A 258 -12.15 4.51 -8.79
CA GLN A 258 -12.63 4.79 -7.43
C GLN A 258 -13.07 6.24 -7.26
N LYS A 259 -12.31 7.21 -7.78
CA LYS A 259 -12.63 8.64 -7.63
C LYS A 259 -13.78 9.10 -8.50
N HIS A 260 -13.92 8.56 -9.71
CA HIS A 260 -14.90 9.02 -10.68
C HIS A 260 -16.17 8.15 -10.72
N ALA A 261 -16.15 6.97 -10.09
CA ALA A 261 -17.19 5.96 -10.19
C ALA A 261 -17.62 5.73 -11.66
N HIS A 262 -16.63 5.58 -12.53
CA HIS A 262 -16.79 5.54 -13.99
C HIS A 262 -15.94 4.43 -14.59
N LEU A 263 -16.41 3.88 -15.72
CA LEU A 263 -15.66 2.88 -16.48
C LEU A 263 -14.35 3.46 -17.03
N PRO A 264 -13.23 2.72 -16.95
CA PRO A 264 -11.98 3.14 -17.57
C PRO A 264 -12.04 3.13 -19.09
N ILE A 265 -11.04 3.71 -19.74
CA ILE A 265 -10.90 3.62 -21.20
C ILE A 265 -10.60 2.18 -21.63
N HIS A 266 -10.98 1.86 -22.87
CA HIS A 266 -10.79 0.55 -23.52
C HIS A 266 -11.43 -0.64 -22.81
N VAL A 267 -12.40 -0.41 -21.91
CA VAL A 267 -13.19 -1.50 -21.32
C VAL A 267 -13.85 -2.30 -22.44
N PRO A 268 -13.62 -3.62 -22.51
CA PRO A 268 -14.25 -4.47 -23.52
C PRO A 268 -15.77 -4.60 -23.27
N GLN A 269 -16.48 -5.26 -24.18
CA GLN A 269 -17.87 -5.64 -23.93
C GLN A 269 -17.91 -6.75 -22.88
N VAL A 270 -18.11 -6.35 -21.63
CA VAL A 270 -18.22 -7.24 -20.48
C VAL A 270 -19.69 -7.70 -20.33
N PRO A 271 -19.97 -9.01 -20.18
CA PRO A 271 -21.30 -9.49 -19.85
C PRO A 271 -21.88 -8.83 -18.58
N SER A 272 -23.18 -8.59 -18.55
CA SER A 272 -23.83 -8.01 -17.37
C SER A 272 -23.62 -8.90 -16.15
N GLY A 273 -23.19 -8.31 -15.04
CA GLY A 273 -22.91 -9.04 -13.78
C GLY A 273 -21.54 -9.72 -13.71
N ASP A 274 -20.76 -9.78 -14.79
CA ASP A 274 -19.36 -10.18 -14.71
C ASP A 274 -18.57 -9.16 -13.90
N LEU A 275 -17.57 -9.66 -13.17
CA LEU A 275 -16.75 -8.85 -12.28
C LEU A 275 -15.62 -8.21 -13.08
N ILE A 276 -15.41 -6.92 -12.85
CA ILE A 276 -14.30 -6.15 -13.40
C ILE A 276 -13.43 -5.67 -12.23
N ALA A 277 -12.12 -5.71 -12.40
CA ALA A 277 -11.14 -5.18 -11.47
C ALA A 277 -10.26 -4.15 -12.17
N SER A 278 -9.83 -3.13 -11.43
CA SER A 278 -8.76 -2.22 -11.87
C SER A 278 -7.63 -2.22 -10.85
N LEU A 279 -6.42 -2.48 -11.34
CA LEU A 279 -5.18 -2.28 -10.60
C LEU A 279 -4.72 -0.82 -10.74
N ASP A 280 -3.81 -0.34 -9.89
CA ASP A 280 -3.08 0.90 -10.14
C ASP A 280 -1.71 0.64 -10.78
N GLY A 281 -0.99 1.71 -11.12
CA GLY A 281 0.23 1.64 -11.93
C GLY A 281 1.34 0.73 -11.39
N ASP A 282 1.48 0.61 -10.06
CA ASP A 282 2.44 -0.29 -9.39
C ASP A 282 1.80 -1.54 -8.74
N ALA A 283 0.50 -1.74 -8.97
CA ALA A 283 -0.32 -2.86 -8.51
C ALA A 283 -0.35 -3.06 -6.98
N ASP A 284 -0.21 -1.97 -6.21
CA ASP A 284 -0.41 -2.01 -4.74
C ASP A 284 -1.87 -1.76 -4.33
N ARG A 285 -2.76 -1.52 -5.31
CA ARG A 285 -4.20 -1.33 -5.12
C ARG A 285 -5.00 -2.17 -6.09
N VAL A 286 -6.19 -2.56 -5.63
CA VAL A 286 -7.24 -3.09 -6.50
C VAL A 286 -8.60 -2.56 -6.07
N VAL A 287 -9.43 -2.21 -7.04
CA VAL A 287 -10.87 -1.98 -6.83
C VAL A 287 -11.66 -2.80 -7.81
N PHE A 288 -12.86 -3.19 -7.41
CA PHE A 288 -13.76 -3.98 -8.20
C PHE A 288 -14.99 -3.18 -8.61
N TYR A 289 -15.68 -3.63 -9.65
CA TYR A 289 -16.95 -3.06 -10.08
C TYR A 289 -17.66 -4.03 -11.03
N TYR A 290 -18.95 -3.79 -11.21
CA TYR A 290 -19.75 -4.49 -12.22
C TYR A 290 -20.80 -3.56 -12.80
N LEU A 291 -21.37 -3.98 -13.93
CA LEU A 291 -22.48 -3.28 -14.58
C LEU A 291 -23.77 -4.05 -14.36
N ASP A 292 -24.76 -3.33 -13.84
CA ASP A 292 -26.15 -3.75 -13.70
C ASP A 292 -27.00 -3.08 -14.79
N VAL A 293 -27.83 -3.87 -15.48
CA VAL A 293 -28.69 -3.36 -16.57
C VAL A 293 -29.68 -2.30 -16.09
N ASP A 294 -30.12 -2.37 -14.83
CA ASP A 294 -31.12 -1.45 -14.28
C ASP A 294 -30.49 -0.25 -13.55
N ARG A 295 -29.40 -0.48 -12.79
CA ARG A 295 -28.79 0.54 -11.91
C ARG A 295 -27.45 1.09 -12.39
N GLY A 296 -26.86 0.55 -13.46
CA GLY A 296 -25.65 1.06 -14.07
C GLY A 296 -24.37 0.60 -13.38
N PHE A 297 -23.47 1.53 -13.04
CA PHE A 297 -22.16 1.24 -12.49
C PHE A 297 -22.21 1.02 -10.97
N HIS A 298 -21.64 -0.08 -10.49
CA HIS A 298 -21.53 -0.42 -9.08
C HIS A 298 -20.07 -0.54 -8.66
N LEU A 299 -19.62 0.35 -7.77
CA LEU A 299 -18.27 0.31 -7.22
C LEU A 299 -18.18 -0.67 -6.04
N LEU A 300 -17.14 -1.50 -6.07
CA LEU A 300 -16.74 -2.42 -5.02
C LEU A 300 -15.31 -2.07 -4.57
N ASP A 301 -15.20 -1.01 -3.79
CA ASP A 301 -13.93 -0.40 -3.38
C ASP A 301 -13.23 -1.14 -2.22
N GLY A 302 -12.17 -0.56 -1.65
CA GLY A 302 -11.42 -1.19 -0.56
C GLY A 302 -12.26 -1.56 0.67
N ASP A 303 -13.32 -0.80 1.00
CA ASP A 303 -14.20 -1.17 2.12
C ASP A 303 -15.05 -2.41 1.79
N LYS A 304 -15.44 -2.57 0.52
CA LYS A 304 -16.13 -3.78 0.06
C LYS A 304 -15.21 -5.00 0.11
N ILE A 305 -13.93 -4.84 -0.20
CA ILE A 305 -12.93 -5.91 -0.08
C ILE A 305 -12.72 -6.26 1.40
N ALA A 306 -12.47 -5.27 2.26
CA ALA A 306 -12.30 -5.48 3.70
C ALA A 306 -13.48 -6.20 4.33
N THR A 307 -14.71 -5.81 4.00
CA THR A 307 -15.92 -6.46 4.54
C THR A 307 -16.09 -7.89 4.03
N LEU A 308 -15.78 -8.17 2.76
CA LEU A 308 -15.79 -9.54 2.22
C LEU A 308 -14.78 -10.45 2.95
N PHE A 309 -13.55 -9.96 3.09
CA PHE A 309 -12.48 -10.69 3.78
C PHE A 309 -12.84 -10.92 5.25
N THR A 310 -13.38 -9.90 5.91
CA THR A 310 -13.78 -10.00 7.32
C THR A 310 -14.89 -11.02 7.51
N VAL A 311 -15.92 -11.03 6.65
CA VAL A 311 -16.98 -12.03 6.71
C VAL A 311 -16.40 -13.44 6.54
N ARG A 312 -15.53 -13.66 5.56
CA ARG A 312 -14.94 -14.99 5.34
C ARG A 312 -14.08 -15.45 6.51
N VAL A 313 -13.19 -14.59 7.00
CA VAL A 313 -12.30 -14.92 8.11
C VAL A 313 -13.09 -15.17 9.39
N SER A 314 -14.12 -14.37 9.68
CA SER A 314 -15.00 -14.58 10.83
C SER A 314 -15.72 -15.93 10.76
N GLU A 315 -16.30 -16.28 9.60
CA GLU A 315 -16.95 -17.58 9.40
C GLU A 315 -15.97 -18.74 9.62
N LEU A 316 -14.74 -18.62 9.12
CA LEU A 316 -13.71 -19.65 9.30
C LEU A 316 -13.24 -19.76 10.76
N LEU A 317 -13.09 -18.65 11.47
CA LEU A 317 -12.73 -18.66 12.89
C LEU A 317 -13.83 -19.33 13.73
N GLU A 318 -15.11 -19.07 13.44
CA GLU A 318 -16.24 -19.74 14.09
C GLU A 318 -16.26 -21.24 13.78
N GLN A 319 -16.07 -21.63 12.51
CA GLN A 319 -16.01 -23.04 12.11
C GLN A 319 -14.80 -23.76 12.72
N ALA A 320 -13.68 -23.06 12.89
CA ALA A 320 -12.48 -23.56 13.54
C ALA A 320 -12.57 -23.56 15.08
N CYS A 321 -13.62 -22.97 15.66
CA CYS A 321 -13.78 -22.76 17.10
C CYS A 321 -12.63 -21.95 17.72
N LEU A 322 -12.18 -20.89 17.03
CA LEU A 322 -11.03 -20.06 17.41
C LEU A 322 -11.40 -18.62 17.79
N GLN A 323 -12.68 -18.25 17.75
CA GLN A 323 -13.15 -16.87 18.00
C GLN A 323 -12.81 -16.33 19.39
N ASP A 324 -12.64 -17.22 20.39
CA ASP A 324 -12.26 -16.85 21.76
C ASP A 324 -10.74 -16.84 21.98
N ARG A 325 -9.96 -17.34 21.01
CA ARG A 325 -8.49 -17.47 21.08
C ARG A 325 -7.76 -16.49 20.18
N ILE A 326 -8.40 -16.03 19.11
CA ILE A 326 -7.81 -15.19 18.07
C ILE A 326 -8.61 -13.89 17.99
N THR A 327 -7.93 -12.77 18.21
CA THR A 327 -8.52 -11.45 18.02
C THR A 327 -8.56 -11.08 16.54
N LEU A 328 -9.76 -10.81 16.03
CA LEU A 328 -10.00 -10.27 14.68
C LEU A 328 -10.31 -8.78 14.77
N GLY A 329 -9.60 -7.96 13.98
CA GLY A 329 -9.82 -6.52 13.89
C GLY A 329 -9.88 -6.04 12.46
N VAL A 330 -10.73 -5.02 12.22
CA VAL A 330 -10.78 -4.30 10.95
C VAL A 330 -10.30 -2.87 11.16
N VAL A 331 -9.34 -2.43 10.35
CA VAL A 331 -8.78 -1.08 10.41
C VAL A 331 -9.18 -0.30 9.16
N GLN A 332 -9.79 0.86 9.39
CA GLN A 332 -10.29 1.78 8.36
C GLN A 332 -9.68 3.17 8.56
N THR A 333 -9.90 4.06 7.60
CA THR A 333 -9.63 5.50 7.75
C THR A 333 -10.94 6.29 7.78
N ALA A 334 -10.86 7.59 8.00
CA ALA A 334 -12.02 8.47 7.91
C ALA A 334 -12.73 8.42 6.53
N TYR A 335 -12.05 8.03 5.46
CA TYR A 335 -12.66 7.92 4.12
C TYR A 335 -13.58 6.71 3.97
N ALA A 336 -13.52 5.75 4.89
CA ALA A 336 -14.38 4.59 4.81
C ALA A 336 -15.86 5.00 4.84
N ASN A 337 -16.68 4.39 3.99
CA ASN A 337 -18.11 4.70 3.96
C ASN A 337 -18.76 4.28 5.28
N GLY A 338 -19.57 5.16 5.89
CA GLY A 338 -20.17 4.90 7.20
C GLY A 338 -21.03 3.64 7.25
N ALA A 339 -21.62 3.24 6.12
CA ALA A 339 -22.38 2.00 6.03
C ALA A 339 -21.51 0.74 6.19
N SER A 340 -20.25 0.78 5.73
CA SER A 340 -19.30 -0.34 5.91
C SER A 340 -18.96 -0.53 7.38
N THR A 341 -18.63 0.57 8.08
CA THR A 341 -18.34 0.57 9.52
C THR A 341 -19.56 0.12 10.31
N ALA A 342 -20.75 0.59 9.96
CA ALA A 342 -22.01 0.19 10.60
C ALA A 342 -22.29 -1.31 10.41
N PHE A 343 -22.10 -1.84 9.21
CA PHE A 343 -22.28 -3.26 8.89
C PHE A 343 -21.36 -4.19 9.69
N LEU A 344 -20.09 -3.80 9.83
CA LEU A 344 -19.10 -4.54 10.60
C LEU A 344 -19.41 -4.50 12.09
N THR A 345 -19.68 -3.29 12.62
CA THR A 345 -19.99 -3.08 14.03
C THR A 345 -21.28 -3.78 14.45
N SER A 346 -22.30 -3.80 13.59
CA SER A 346 -23.56 -4.50 13.86
C SER A 346 -23.41 -6.03 13.97
N ARG A 347 -22.29 -6.59 13.49
CA ARG A 347 -21.91 -8.01 13.64
C ARG A 347 -21.01 -8.28 14.85
N GLY A 348 -20.78 -7.27 15.68
CA GLY A 348 -19.91 -7.39 16.86
C GLY A 348 -18.43 -7.36 16.56
N LEU A 349 -18.02 -7.02 15.33
CA LEU A 349 -16.62 -6.95 14.94
C LEU A 349 -15.98 -5.64 15.42
N LYS A 350 -14.73 -5.72 15.86
CA LYS A 350 -13.97 -4.54 16.30
C LYS A 350 -13.43 -3.78 15.09
N VAL A 351 -13.92 -2.56 14.91
CA VAL A 351 -13.47 -1.63 13.86
C VAL A 351 -12.67 -0.50 14.49
N VAL A 352 -11.49 -0.20 13.95
CA VAL A 352 -10.62 0.89 14.40
C VAL A 352 -10.41 1.89 13.26
N CYS A 353 -10.58 3.18 13.53
CA CYS A 353 -10.27 4.25 12.59
C CYS A 353 -8.86 4.79 12.88
N THR A 354 -8.04 4.94 11.84
CA THR A 354 -6.69 5.52 11.90
C THR A 354 -6.56 6.72 10.94
N ARG A 355 -5.42 7.41 11.00
CA ARG A 355 -5.07 8.43 10.01
C ARG A 355 -4.89 7.81 8.63
N THR A 356 -5.12 8.59 7.57
CA THR A 356 -4.87 8.15 6.20
C THR A 356 -3.39 7.85 5.97
N GLY A 357 -3.11 6.76 5.26
CA GLY A 357 -1.77 6.29 4.97
C GLY A 357 -1.51 4.90 5.55
N VAL A 358 -1.11 3.98 4.67
CA VAL A 358 -0.88 2.55 4.92
C VAL A 358 -0.08 2.28 6.20
N LYS A 359 0.97 3.07 6.47
CA LYS A 359 1.79 2.95 7.70
C LYS A 359 0.95 2.96 8.99
N TYR A 360 -0.07 3.81 9.06
CA TYR A 360 -0.94 3.91 10.23
C TYR A 360 -1.91 2.74 10.30
N LEU A 361 -2.49 2.34 9.17
CA LEU A 361 -3.42 1.20 9.10
C LEU A 361 -2.71 -0.10 9.48
N GLU A 362 -1.56 -0.36 8.86
CA GLU A 362 -0.77 -1.57 9.08
C GLU A 362 -0.31 -1.66 10.55
N SER A 363 0.21 -0.56 11.10
CA SER A 363 0.64 -0.49 12.50
C SER A 363 -0.49 -0.84 13.49
N GLU A 364 -1.72 -0.40 13.20
CA GLU A 364 -2.88 -0.74 14.03
C GLU A 364 -3.35 -2.18 13.78
N ALA A 365 -3.34 -2.65 12.52
CA ALA A 365 -3.77 -4.00 12.15
C ALA A 365 -2.87 -5.07 12.79
N ARG A 366 -1.57 -4.82 12.91
CA ARG A 366 -0.61 -5.72 13.58
C ARG A 366 -0.85 -5.89 15.08
N LYS A 367 -1.73 -5.10 15.71
CA LYS A 367 -2.10 -5.25 17.12
C LYS A 367 -3.13 -6.37 17.35
N PHE A 368 -3.70 -6.89 16.28
CA PHE A 368 -4.63 -8.02 16.30
C PHE A 368 -3.90 -9.31 15.94
N ASP A 369 -4.44 -10.45 16.38
CA ASP A 369 -3.94 -11.74 15.94
C ASP A 369 -4.19 -11.91 14.43
N ILE A 370 -5.37 -11.47 13.95
CA ILE A 370 -5.69 -11.27 12.54
C ILE A 370 -6.19 -9.84 12.34
N GLY A 371 -5.45 -9.05 11.56
CA GLY A 371 -5.78 -7.66 11.26
C GLY A 371 -6.09 -7.47 9.78
N ILE A 372 -7.30 -7.03 9.45
CA ILE A 372 -7.72 -6.69 8.09
C ILE A 372 -7.69 -5.18 7.97
N TYR A 373 -6.99 -4.63 6.98
CA TYR A 373 -6.99 -3.19 6.75
C TYR A 373 -7.08 -2.88 5.27
N PHE A 374 -7.94 -1.94 4.92
CA PHE A 374 -8.03 -1.38 3.58
C PHE A 374 -8.35 0.12 3.68
N GLU A 375 -7.75 0.90 2.78
CA GLU A 375 -8.27 2.22 2.43
C GLU A 375 -9.30 2.08 1.30
N ALA A 376 -10.28 2.98 1.24
CA ALA A 376 -11.31 2.97 0.18
C ALA A 376 -10.71 3.01 -1.24
N ASN A 377 -9.49 3.51 -1.41
CA ASN A 377 -8.76 3.52 -2.69
C ASN A 377 -8.31 2.13 -3.18
N GLY A 378 -8.53 1.06 -2.41
CA GLY A 378 -8.18 -0.31 -2.77
C GLY A 378 -6.83 -0.80 -2.25
N HIS A 379 -6.07 0.01 -1.50
CA HIS A 379 -4.83 -0.43 -0.86
C HIS A 379 -5.15 -1.12 0.47
N GLY A 380 -4.75 -2.38 0.63
CA GLY A 380 -4.94 -3.11 1.88
C GLY A 380 -4.47 -4.56 1.81
N THR A 381 -4.57 -5.29 2.90
CA THR A 381 -4.33 -6.75 2.97
C THR A 381 -4.94 -7.33 4.24
N VAL A 382 -4.77 -8.64 4.45
CA VAL A 382 -5.06 -9.34 5.70
C VAL A 382 -3.75 -9.84 6.31
N LEU A 383 -3.49 -9.42 7.55
CA LEU A 383 -2.29 -9.81 8.30
C LEU A 383 -2.62 -10.89 9.32
N PHE A 384 -1.77 -11.91 9.40
CA PHE A 384 -1.80 -12.97 10.40
C PHE A 384 -0.54 -12.89 11.27
N SER A 385 -0.73 -12.74 12.58
CA SER A 385 0.38 -12.82 13.54
C SER A 385 0.91 -14.25 13.66
N SER A 386 2.15 -14.40 14.12
CA SER A 386 2.71 -15.72 14.44
C SER A 386 1.88 -16.46 15.50
N ASN A 387 1.28 -15.73 16.45
CA ASN A 387 0.39 -16.32 17.46
C ASN A 387 -0.89 -16.88 16.83
N ALA A 388 -1.47 -16.16 15.86
CA ALA A 388 -2.63 -16.64 15.12
C ALA A 388 -2.30 -17.93 14.37
N ILE A 389 -1.20 -17.96 13.61
CA ILE A 389 -0.78 -19.15 12.85
C ILE A 389 -0.56 -20.34 13.80
N LEU A 390 0.16 -20.14 14.90
CA LEU A 390 0.36 -21.20 15.91
C LEU A 390 -0.96 -21.69 16.50
N ALA A 391 -1.91 -20.79 16.78
CA ALA A 391 -3.22 -21.16 17.32
C ALA A 391 -4.11 -21.86 16.29
N ILE A 392 -3.98 -21.53 15.00
CA ILE A 392 -4.70 -22.20 13.91
C ILE A 392 -4.14 -23.61 13.67
N GLU A 393 -2.82 -23.77 13.73
CA GLU A 393 -2.15 -25.06 13.52
C GLU A 393 -2.21 -25.97 14.75
N ASP A 394 -2.46 -25.41 15.94
CA ASP A 394 -2.72 -26.16 17.17
C ASP A 394 -4.03 -26.98 17.04
N GLY A 395 -3.92 -28.30 17.08
CA GLY A 395 -5.06 -29.19 16.92
C GLY A 395 -4.80 -30.63 17.36
N SER A 396 -5.88 -31.35 17.63
CA SER A 396 -5.86 -32.78 17.98
C SER A 396 -6.31 -33.64 16.79
N PRO A 397 -5.77 -34.86 16.59
CA PRO A 397 -6.29 -35.81 15.60
C PRO A 397 -7.77 -36.19 15.79
N SER A 398 -8.36 -35.87 16.93
CA SER A 398 -9.78 -36.11 17.25
C SER A 398 -10.72 -34.96 16.87
N GLU A 399 -10.22 -33.86 16.29
CA GLU A 399 -11.05 -32.74 15.88
C GLU A 399 -12.02 -33.13 14.75
N PRO A 400 -13.23 -32.55 14.72
CA PRO A 400 -14.13 -32.73 13.58
C PRO A 400 -13.46 -32.32 12.27
N GLU A 401 -13.81 -33.00 11.19
CA GLU A 401 -13.28 -32.71 9.86
C GLU A 401 -13.56 -31.27 9.42
N SER A 402 -14.74 -30.73 9.75
CA SER A 402 -15.11 -29.33 9.46
C SER A 402 -14.21 -28.32 10.16
N VAL A 403 -13.83 -28.59 11.42
CA VAL A 403 -12.91 -27.73 12.20
C VAL A 403 -11.51 -27.77 11.58
N THR A 404 -11.03 -28.98 11.28
CA THR A 404 -9.72 -29.19 10.65
C THR A 404 -9.65 -28.53 9.27
N HIS A 405 -10.72 -28.62 8.48
CA HIS A 405 -10.84 -27.97 7.18
C HIS A 405 -10.77 -26.44 7.33
N ALA A 406 -11.57 -25.85 8.22
CA ALA A 406 -11.57 -24.40 8.44
C ALA A 406 -10.20 -23.86 8.88
N LYS A 407 -9.49 -24.59 9.76
CA LYS A 407 -8.10 -24.26 10.14
C LYS A 407 -7.15 -24.28 8.96
N LYS A 408 -7.21 -25.33 8.13
CA LYS A 408 -6.38 -25.44 6.91
C LYS A 408 -6.68 -24.31 5.93
N GLU A 409 -7.94 -23.94 5.76
CA GLU A 409 -8.34 -22.81 4.91
C GLU A 409 -7.77 -21.49 5.43
N LEU A 410 -7.80 -21.21 6.74
CA LEU A 410 -7.17 -20.02 7.32
C LEU A 410 -5.68 -19.95 7.05
N VAL A 411 -4.95 -21.07 7.19
CA VAL A 411 -3.52 -21.13 6.86
C VAL A 411 -3.29 -20.83 5.39
N LYS A 412 -4.06 -21.41 4.49
CA LYS A 412 -3.90 -21.14 3.05
C LYS A 412 -4.23 -19.69 2.68
N LEU A 413 -5.28 -19.10 3.26
CA LEU A 413 -5.59 -17.68 3.09
C LEU A 413 -4.43 -16.79 3.53
N SER A 414 -3.77 -17.13 4.65
CA SER A 414 -2.59 -16.40 5.13
C SER A 414 -1.38 -16.46 4.19
N ARG A 415 -1.26 -17.54 3.40
CA ARG A 415 -0.19 -17.73 2.40
C ARG A 415 -0.49 -16.98 1.11
N LEU A 416 -1.76 -16.92 0.71
CA LEU A 416 -2.20 -16.18 -0.46
C LEU A 416 -2.17 -14.66 -0.21
N ALA A 417 -2.60 -14.22 0.98
CA ALA A 417 -2.51 -12.81 1.37
C ALA A 417 -1.06 -12.36 1.53
N ASN A 418 -0.68 -11.26 0.88
CA ASN A 418 0.66 -10.70 1.04
C ASN A 418 0.82 -10.11 2.45
N GLN A 419 1.68 -10.73 3.27
CA GLN A 419 1.92 -10.36 4.67
C GLN A 419 2.92 -9.17 4.83
N ALA A 420 3.45 -8.64 3.72
CA ALA A 420 4.41 -7.54 3.71
C ALA A 420 3.73 -6.17 3.51
N ILE A 421 2.86 -6.06 2.51
CA ILE A 421 2.18 -4.82 2.09
C ILE A 421 0.90 -5.17 1.34
N GLY A 422 0.05 -4.17 1.06
CA GLY A 422 -1.12 -4.38 0.20
C GLY A 422 -0.73 -4.77 -1.22
N ASP A 423 -1.46 -5.72 -1.79
CA ASP A 423 -1.08 -6.43 -3.02
C ASP A 423 -2.30 -6.65 -3.91
N GLY A 424 -2.48 -5.78 -4.90
CA GLY A 424 -3.66 -5.80 -5.75
C GLY A 424 -3.83 -7.10 -6.54
N VAL A 425 -2.75 -7.82 -6.83
CA VAL A 425 -2.80 -9.11 -7.53
C VAL A 425 -3.24 -10.21 -6.57
N ALA A 426 -2.62 -10.29 -5.39
CA ALA A 426 -3.00 -11.27 -4.37
C ALA A 426 -4.42 -11.04 -3.83
N ASP A 427 -4.80 -9.80 -3.60
CA ASP A 427 -6.15 -9.41 -3.18
C ASP A 427 -7.19 -9.78 -4.24
N LEU A 428 -6.85 -9.65 -5.53
CA LEU A 428 -7.73 -10.08 -6.61
C LEU A 428 -8.01 -11.57 -6.56
N LEU A 429 -6.97 -12.38 -6.38
CA LEU A 429 -7.08 -13.83 -6.24
C LEU A 429 -7.82 -14.24 -4.96
N LEU A 430 -7.66 -13.48 -3.87
CA LEU A 430 -8.43 -13.66 -2.63
C LEU A 430 -9.92 -13.36 -2.83
N VAL A 431 -10.26 -12.29 -3.54
CA VAL A 431 -11.67 -12.01 -3.88
C VAL A 431 -12.23 -13.14 -4.73
N ASP A 432 -11.53 -13.56 -5.78
CA ASP A 432 -11.96 -14.66 -6.66
C ASP A 432 -12.23 -15.95 -5.88
N ILE A 433 -11.28 -16.41 -5.05
CA ILE A 433 -11.46 -17.63 -4.28
C ILE A 433 -12.62 -17.53 -3.28
N ILE A 434 -12.80 -16.38 -2.61
CA ILE A 434 -13.90 -16.21 -1.65
C ILE A 434 -15.24 -16.23 -2.39
N LEU A 435 -15.37 -15.54 -3.52
CA LEU A 435 -16.62 -15.55 -4.30
C LEU A 435 -16.93 -16.94 -4.84
N ARG A 436 -15.94 -17.69 -5.33
CA ARG A 436 -16.09 -19.10 -5.73
C ARG A 436 -16.58 -19.98 -4.59
N GLN A 437 -15.92 -19.91 -3.42
CA GLN A 437 -16.27 -20.69 -2.24
C GLN A 437 -17.69 -20.36 -1.73
N LYS A 438 -18.09 -19.08 -1.77
CA LYS A 438 -19.43 -18.64 -1.36
C LYS A 438 -20.49 -18.83 -2.45
N LYS A 439 -20.08 -19.13 -3.69
CA LYS A 439 -20.93 -19.19 -4.88
C LYS A 439 -21.68 -17.87 -5.09
N TRP A 440 -20.96 -16.76 -4.94
CA TRP A 440 -21.49 -15.41 -5.06
C TRP A 440 -21.06 -14.78 -6.38
N ALA A 441 -22.02 -14.21 -7.09
CA ALA A 441 -21.78 -13.19 -8.10
C ALA A 441 -21.50 -11.83 -7.44
N ALA A 442 -21.07 -10.86 -8.25
CA ALA A 442 -20.74 -9.51 -7.79
C ALA A 442 -21.89 -8.85 -7.02
N GLU A 443 -23.13 -9.05 -7.46
CA GLU A 443 -24.30 -8.46 -6.79
C GLU A 443 -24.50 -8.98 -5.36
N GLN A 444 -24.28 -10.27 -5.11
CA GLN A 444 -24.44 -10.84 -3.76
C GLN A 444 -23.37 -10.33 -2.80
N TRP A 445 -22.14 -10.09 -3.31
CA TRP A 445 -21.12 -9.38 -2.55
C TRP A 445 -21.52 -7.92 -2.30
N ASP A 446 -22.03 -7.21 -3.31
CA ASP A 446 -22.48 -5.83 -3.17
C ASP A 446 -23.61 -5.70 -2.12
N GLN A 447 -24.48 -6.70 -2.02
CA GLN A 447 -25.59 -6.72 -1.07
C GLN A 447 -25.18 -6.88 0.41
N LEU A 448 -23.90 -7.13 0.74
CA LEU A 448 -23.44 -7.15 2.13
C LEU A 448 -23.90 -5.88 2.87
N TYR A 449 -23.69 -4.71 2.27
CA TYR A 449 -24.23 -3.44 2.75
C TYR A 449 -24.40 -2.47 1.59
N ARG A 450 -25.35 -1.54 1.71
CA ARG A 450 -25.51 -0.46 0.74
C ARG A 450 -24.69 0.75 1.18
N PRO A 451 -23.73 1.24 0.40
CA PRO A 451 -22.98 2.44 0.75
C PRO A 451 -23.92 3.65 0.81
N LEU A 452 -23.65 4.56 1.75
CA LEU A 452 -24.27 5.88 1.75
C LEU A 452 -23.77 6.65 0.52
N PRO A 453 -24.64 7.40 -0.18
CA PRO A 453 -24.20 8.40 -1.14
C PRO A 453 -23.14 9.31 -0.50
N SER A 454 -22.07 9.59 -1.25
CA SER A 454 -20.94 10.37 -0.76
C SER A 454 -20.40 11.33 -1.82
N ARG A 455 -19.66 12.33 -1.38
CA ARG A 455 -19.00 13.32 -2.22
C ARG A 455 -17.65 13.68 -1.64
N GLN A 456 -16.62 13.65 -2.50
CA GLN A 456 -15.30 14.15 -2.17
C GLN A 456 -14.99 15.38 -3.03
N LEU A 457 -14.49 16.44 -2.39
CA LEU A 457 -13.99 17.64 -3.07
C LEU A 457 -12.53 17.89 -2.71
N LYS A 458 -11.81 18.45 -3.69
CA LYS A 458 -10.47 19.03 -3.54
C LYS A 458 -10.62 20.54 -3.59
N VAL A 459 -10.08 21.24 -2.60
CA VAL A 459 -10.07 22.70 -2.52
C VAL A 459 -8.63 23.18 -2.47
N ASP A 460 -8.21 23.97 -3.46
CA ASP A 460 -6.90 24.61 -3.46
C ASP A 460 -6.84 25.68 -2.35
N VAL A 461 -5.74 25.68 -1.60
CA VAL A 461 -5.51 26.65 -0.51
C VAL A 461 -4.10 27.20 -0.61
N ARG A 462 -3.85 28.39 -0.07
CA ARG A 462 -2.49 28.98 -0.10
C ARG A 462 -1.45 28.20 0.66
N ASN A 463 -1.87 27.59 1.77
CA ASN A 463 -1.00 26.88 2.69
C ASN A 463 -1.82 25.83 3.44
N ARG A 464 -1.64 24.57 3.07
CA ARG A 464 -2.35 23.44 3.70
C ARG A 464 -2.05 23.30 5.19
N SER A 465 -0.85 23.72 5.63
CA SER A 465 -0.37 23.58 7.02
C SER A 465 -1.14 24.45 8.02
N LEU A 466 -1.99 25.36 7.55
CA LEU A 466 -2.92 26.09 8.41
C LEU A 466 -4.05 25.19 8.95
N VAL A 467 -4.33 24.08 8.27
CA VAL A 467 -5.33 23.09 8.68
C VAL A 467 -4.64 21.95 9.42
N GLU A 468 -4.84 21.90 10.73
CA GLU A 468 -4.39 20.78 11.57
C GLU A 468 -5.59 19.98 12.04
N THR A 469 -5.47 18.66 11.99
CA THR A 469 -6.54 17.73 12.35
C THR A 469 -6.28 17.06 13.71
N GLU A 470 -7.35 16.53 14.29
CA GLU A 470 -7.37 15.64 15.44
C GLU A 470 -8.36 14.49 15.21
N ASP A 471 -8.47 13.58 16.18
CA ASP A 471 -9.39 12.44 16.11
C ASP A 471 -9.24 11.59 14.84
N MET A 472 -7.99 11.27 14.49
CA MET A 472 -7.63 10.49 13.30
C MET A 472 -8.17 11.10 11.99
N ASP A 473 -7.93 12.41 11.81
CA ASP A 473 -8.36 13.21 10.66
C ASP A 473 -9.88 13.46 10.54
N ARG A 474 -10.66 13.09 11.56
CA ARG A 474 -12.12 13.28 11.55
C ARG A 474 -12.56 14.67 12.02
N ARG A 475 -11.70 15.39 12.74
CA ARG A 475 -11.98 16.73 13.25
C ARG A 475 -10.83 17.69 12.99
N ILE A 476 -11.15 18.97 12.86
CA ILE A 476 -10.19 20.05 12.71
C ILE A 476 -9.88 20.64 14.09
N ARG A 477 -8.59 20.70 14.41
CA ARG A 477 -8.05 21.36 15.60
C ARG A 477 -7.73 22.84 15.32
N SER A 478 -7.14 23.12 14.16
CA SER A 478 -6.77 24.47 13.70
C SER A 478 -7.14 24.63 12.23
N PRO A 479 -7.66 25.79 11.78
CA PRO A 479 -7.93 27.01 12.55
C PRO A 479 -9.13 26.88 13.49
N VAL A 480 -9.05 27.54 14.66
CA VAL A 480 -10.13 27.53 15.66
C VAL A 480 -11.42 28.08 15.06
N GLY A 481 -12.52 27.37 15.27
CA GLY A 481 -13.85 27.74 14.79
C GLY A 481 -14.26 27.08 13.47
N LEU A 482 -13.32 26.59 12.65
CA LEU A 482 -13.67 25.93 11.39
C LEU A 482 -14.47 24.64 11.62
N GLN A 483 -14.09 23.83 12.61
CA GLN A 483 -14.88 22.64 12.96
C GLN A 483 -16.30 22.99 13.42
N MET A 484 -16.47 24.06 14.20
CA MET A 484 -17.80 24.51 14.63
C MET A 484 -18.65 24.96 13.45
N ALA A 485 -18.05 25.66 12.48
CA ALA A 485 -18.76 26.06 11.27
C ALA A 485 -19.22 24.84 10.45
N ILE A 486 -18.39 23.79 10.35
CA ILE A 486 -18.75 22.53 9.69
C ILE A 486 -19.88 21.83 10.44
N ASP A 487 -19.77 21.71 11.77
CA ASP A 487 -20.80 21.09 12.61
C ASP A 487 -22.15 21.83 12.47
N ASP A 488 -22.14 23.18 12.43
CA ASP A 488 -23.32 24.03 12.20
C ASP A 488 -23.94 23.83 10.80
N ILE A 489 -23.10 23.71 9.75
CA ILE A 489 -23.55 23.44 8.38
C ILE A 489 -24.28 22.09 8.33
N LEU A 490 -23.68 21.04 8.91
CA LEU A 490 -24.28 19.70 8.94
C LEU A 490 -25.59 19.69 9.72
N GLN A 491 -25.63 20.38 10.87
CA GLN A 491 -26.84 20.48 11.69
C GLN A 491 -27.98 21.18 10.93
N LYS A 492 -27.69 22.26 10.19
CA LYS A 492 -28.68 22.98 9.38
C LYS A 492 -29.17 22.16 8.19
N ALA A 493 -28.29 21.40 7.54
CA ALA A 493 -28.65 20.52 6.44
C ALA A 493 -29.62 19.40 6.90
N CYS A 494 -29.48 18.97 8.16
CA CYS A 494 -30.37 18.01 8.84
C CYS A 494 -30.59 16.72 8.01
N LEU A 495 -29.50 16.23 7.38
CA LEU A 495 -29.53 15.00 6.59
C LEU A 495 -29.35 13.78 7.50
N PRO A 496 -30.12 12.69 7.31
CA PRO A 496 -29.94 11.47 8.09
C PRO A 496 -28.55 10.86 7.84
N GLN A 497 -27.92 10.38 8.91
CA GLN A 497 -26.58 9.76 8.87
C GLN A 497 -25.49 10.65 8.26
N ALA A 498 -25.69 11.99 8.28
CA ALA A 498 -24.72 12.92 7.73
C ALA A 498 -23.39 12.85 8.48
N ARG A 499 -22.30 12.72 7.73
CA ARG A 499 -20.94 12.81 8.24
C ARG A 499 -20.08 13.62 7.28
N CYS A 500 -19.24 14.47 7.83
CA CYS A 500 -18.30 15.29 7.08
C CYS A 500 -16.98 15.40 7.83
N PHE A 501 -15.87 15.38 7.10
CA PHE A 501 -14.58 15.77 7.64
C PHE A 501 -13.75 16.49 6.59
N VAL A 502 -12.74 17.21 7.07
CA VAL A 502 -11.85 18.03 6.27
C VAL A 502 -10.43 17.80 6.74
N ARG A 503 -9.50 17.53 5.81
CA ARG A 503 -8.09 17.32 6.12
C ARG A 503 -7.16 17.91 5.06
N PRO A 504 -5.95 18.34 5.42
CA PRO A 504 -4.95 18.74 4.44
C PRO A 504 -4.49 17.53 3.61
N SER A 505 -4.16 17.75 2.34
CA SER A 505 -3.41 16.77 1.55
C SER A 505 -2.00 16.62 2.10
N GLY A 506 -1.39 15.44 1.91
CA GLY A 506 0.00 15.20 2.33
C GLY A 506 1.03 15.75 1.33
N THR A 507 0.63 15.91 0.07
CA THR A 507 1.55 16.11 -1.07
C THR A 507 1.32 17.39 -1.85
N GLU A 508 0.19 18.08 -1.62
CA GLU A 508 -0.23 19.24 -2.40
C GLU A 508 -0.83 20.29 -1.46
N ASP A 509 -0.72 21.58 -1.80
CA ASP A 509 -1.35 22.69 -1.08
C ASP A 509 -2.87 22.76 -1.32
N VAL A 510 -3.53 21.67 -0.94
CA VAL A 510 -4.98 21.47 -1.06
C VAL A 510 -5.53 20.86 0.20
N VAL A 511 -6.82 21.10 0.43
CA VAL A 511 -7.62 20.49 1.48
C VAL A 511 -8.65 19.56 0.84
N ARG A 512 -8.84 18.40 1.44
CA ARG A 512 -9.82 17.40 1.01
C ARG A 512 -11.03 17.46 1.92
N ILE A 513 -12.20 17.51 1.30
CA ILE A 513 -13.49 17.51 1.98
C ILE A 513 -14.20 16.22 1.59
N TYR A 514 -14.72 15.51 2.58
CA TYR A 514 -15.54 14.33 2.38
C TYR A 514 -16.87 14.53 3.08
N VAL A 515 -17.96 14.21 2.40
CA VAL A 515 -19.32 14.23 2.93
C VAL A 515 -20.04 12.95 2.52
N GLU A 516 -20.81 12.37 3.43
CA GLU A 516 -21.77 11.30 3.14
C GLU A 516 -23.06 11.53 3.91
N ALA A 517 -24.20 11.08 3.38
CA ALA A 517 -25.48 11.06 4.06
C ALA A 517 -26.48 10.17 3.32
N ASP A 518 -27.54 9.75 4.01
CA ASP A 518 -28.71 9.12 3.36
C ASP A 518 -29.57 10.21 2.69
N SER A 519 -29.13 10.65 1.51
CA SER A 519 -29.73 11.75 0.76
C SER A 519 -29.40 11.66 -0.74
N SER A 520 -30.02 12.51 -1.57
CA SER A 520 -29.67 12.62 -2.99
C SER A 520 -28.27 13.20 -3.20
N GLN A 521 -27.64 12.84 -4.32
CA GLN A 521 -26.32 13.37 -4.72
C GLN A 521 -26.31 14.90 -4.81
N GLU A 522 -27.38 15.50 -5.33
CA GLU A 522 -27.51 16.96 -5.44
C GLU A 522 -27.37 17.66 -4.07
N ARG A 523 -28.02 17.14 -3.03
CA ARG A 523 -27.92 17.71 -1.68
C ARG A 523 -26.54 17.48 -1.03
N LEU A 524 -25.85 16.40 -1.40
CA LEU A 524 -24.47 16.17 -0.96
C LEU A 524 -23.49 17.10 -1.66
N ASP A 525 -23.70 17.38 -2.94
CA ASP A 525 -22.90 18.33 -3.70
C ASP A 525 -23.07 19.75 -3.14
N GLU A 526 -24.30 20.16 -2.80
CA GLU A 526 -24.58 21.41 -2.08
C GLU A 526 -23.87 21.46 -0.72
N LEU A 527 -24.04 20.41 0.11
CA LEU A 527 -23.42 20.35 1.44
C LEU A 527 -21.87 20.40 1.37
N ALA A 528 -21.28 19.71 0.41
CA ALA A 528 -19.83 19.73 0.20
C ALA A 528 -19.35 21.11 -0.27
N GLN A 529 -20.12 21.82 -1.10
CA GLN A 529 -19.82 23.20 -1.51
C GLN A 529 -19.93 24.19 -0.36
N ASP A 530 -20.93 24.06 0.52
CA ASP A 530 -21.05 24.89 1.72
C ASP A 530 -19.85 24.73 2.66
N VAL A 531 -19.39 23.48 2.86
CA VAL A 531 -18.17 23.20 3.63
C VAL A 531 -16.93 23.76 2.92
N ALA A 532 -16.84 23.65 1.59
CA ALA A 532 -15.75 24.24 0.82
C ALA A 532 -15.69 25.76 0.97
N ALA A 533 -16.82 26.44 0.93
CA ALA A 533 -16.91 27.88 1.16
C ALA A 533 -16.45 28.25 2.58
N ALA A 534 -16.81 27.46 3.59
CA ALA A 534 -16.33 27.66 4.95
C ALA A 534 -14.80 27.51 5.05
N VAL A 535 -14.22 26.47 4.45
CA VAL A 535 -12.76 26.27 4.39
C VAL A 535 -12.06 27.45 3.73
N THR A 536 -12.49 27.85 2.54
CA THR A 536 -11.94 29.00 1.81
C THR A 536 -12.05 30.30 2.62
N SER A 537 -13.14 30.51 3.35
CA SER A 537 -13.32 31.74 4.14
C SER A 537 -12.35 31.87 5.31
N VAL A 538 -11.89 30.75 5.87
CA VAL A 538 -11.00 30.74 7.05
C VAL A 538 -9.54 30.58 6.66
N VAL A 539 -9.23 29.74 5.67
CA VAL A 539 -7.86 29.37 5.28
C VAL A 539 -7.34 30.23 4.11
N GLY A 540 -8.25 30.73 3.27
CA GLY A 540 -7.93 31.50 2.06
C GLY A 540 -7.52 30.62 0.87
N ASN A 541 -7.87 31.08 -0.33
CA ASN A 541 -7.43 30.51 -1.61
C ASN A 541 -6.17 31.18 -2.14
#